data_AF-A0AAV4T844-F1
#
_entry.id   AF-A0AAV4T844-F1
#
_cell.length_a   1.000
_cell.length_b   1.000
_cell.length_c   1.000
_cell.angle_alpha   90.00
_cell.angle_beta   90.00
_cell.angle_gamma   90.00
#
_symmetry.space_group_name_H-M   'P 1'
#
loop_
_entity.id
_entity.type
_entity.pdbx_description
1 polymer ?
#
loop_
_entity_poly.entity_id
_entity_poly.type
_entity_poly.pdbx_seq_one_letter_code
_entity_poly.pdbx_strand_id
1 'polypeptide(L)'
;MLKAGQRKRALYAVQLLIFHLPWKRRKQLQHLLHFLHLVVDDIFVSVDKRVTNYEAVLRDFLPIIFKHPLVSDETQKILFDFLLLKSAVVFNIPPYLQKIKESGLHFAILFQWKI
;
A
#
# COMPACT_ATOMS: atom_id res chain seq x y z
N MET A 1 12.94 14.18 5.62
CA MET A 1 12.75 13.48 4.32
C MET A 1 13.65 12.25 4.24
N LEU A 2 13.13 11.08 3.84
CA LEU A 2 13.93 9.85 3.71
C LEU A 2 15.00 9.98 2.60
N LYS A 3 16.21 9.48 2.85
CA LYS A 3 17.28 9.36 1.83
C LYS A 3 16.84 8.43 0.70
N ALA A 4 17.32 8.62 -0.53
CA ALA A 4 16.89 7.84 -1.69
C ALA A 4 16.99 6.31 -1.48
N GLY A 5 18.08 5.84 -0.85
CA GLY A 5 18.25 4.42 -0.51
C GLY A 5 17.23 3.90 0.51
N GLN A 6 16.77 4.74 1.44
CA GLN A 6 15.76 4.37 2.44
C GLN A 6 14.36 4.25 1.80
N ARG A 7 14.04 5.12 0.82
CA ARG A 7 12.77 5.05 0.07
C ARG A 7 12.65 3.75 -0.73
N LYS A 8 13.75 3.33 -1.38
CA LYS A 8 13.82 2.09 -2.14
C LYS A 8 13.59 0.87 -1.24
N ARG A 9 14.22 0.84 -0.06
CA ARG A 9 14.00 -0.22 0.95
C ARG A 9 12.57 -0.24 1.49
N ALA A 10 11.99 0.92 1.78
CA ALA A 10 10.61 1.02 2.24
C ALA A 10 9.62 0.48 1.18
N LEU A 11 9.81 0.83 -0.10
CA LEU A 11 9.02 0.26 -1.18
C LEU A 11 9.14 -1.27 -1.24
N TYR A 12 10.35 -1.82 -1.11
CA TYR A 12 10.57 -3.26 -1.12
C TYR A 12 9.91 -3.97 0.06
N ALA A 13 9.93 -3.36 1.24
CA ALA A 13 9.22 -3.86 2.40
C ALA A 13 7.72 -3.97 2.13
N VAL A 14 7.12 -2.91 1.58
CA VAL A 14 5.69 -2.89 1.22
C VAL A 14 5.37 -3.93 0.14
N GLN A 15 6.20 -4.03 -0.90
CA GLN A 15 6.04 -5.02 -1.97
C GLN A 15 6.09 -6.46 -1.43
N LEU A 16 7.01 -6.74 -0.49
CA LEU A 16 7.08 -8.03 0.19
C LEU A 16 5.85 -8.30 1.04
N LEU A 17 5.36 -7.33 1.82
CA LEU A 17 4.13 -7.48 2.62
C LEU A 17 2.92 -7.81 1.73
N ILE A 18 2.79 -7.14 0.59
CA ILE A 18 1.73 -7.44 -0.40
C ILE A 18 1.94 -8.80 -1.05
N PHE A 19 3.20 -9.22 -1.24
CA PHE A 19 3.52 -10.56 -1.74
C PHE A 19 3.13 -11.68 -0.76
N HIS A 20 2.97 -11.38 0.53
CA HIS A 20 2.49 -12.33 1.52
C HIS A 20 0.97 -12.53 1.47
N LEU A 21 0.22 -11.56 0.94
CA LEU A 21 -1.21 -11.74 0.71
C LEU A 21 -1.47 -12.88 -0.29
N PRO A 22 -2.51 -13.72 -0.06
CA PRO A 22 -2.95 -14.71 -1.03
C PRO A 22 -3.20 -14.07 -2.40
N TRP A 23 -2.85 -14.76 -3.48
CA TRP A 23 -2.87 -14.18 -4.84
C TRP A 23 -4.23 -13.55 -5.19
N LYS A 24 -5.35 -14.21 -4.83
CA LYS A 24 -6.71 -13.71 -5.07
C LYS A 24 -6.96 -12.40 -4.33
N ARG A 25 -6.56 -12.33 -3.06
CA ARG A 25 -6.66 -11.12 -2.22
C ARG A 25 -5.83 -9.98 -2.79
N ARG A 26 -4.62 -10.27 -3.27
CA ARG A 26 -3.75 -9.27 -3.90
C ARG A 26 -4.40 -8.65 -5.14
N LYS A 27 -4.95 -9.48 -6.03
CA LYS A 27 -5.66 -8.98 -7.22
C LYS A 27 -6.87 -8.13 -6.86
N GLN A 28 -7.69 -8.59 -5.91
CA GLN A 28 -8.86 -7.82 -5.45
C GLN A 28 -8.45 -6.45 -4.89
N LEU A 29 -7.42 -6.42 -4.05
CA LEU A 29 -6.90 -5.17 -3.49
C LEU A 29 -6.33 -4.25 -4.57
N GLN A 30 -5.60 -4.79 -5.53
CA GLN A 30 -5.06 -4.02 -6.66
C GLN A 30 -6.16 -3.37 -7.49
N HIS A 31 -7.20 -4.13 -7.87
CA HIS A 31 -8.32 -3.59 -8.63
C HIS A 31 -9.09 -2.53 -7.84
N LEU A 32 -9.32 -2.77 -6.54
CA LEU A 32 -9.98 -1.82 -5.67
C LEU A 32 -9.18 -0.52 -5.59
N LEU A 33 -7.88 -0.57 -5.28
CA LEU A 33 -7.04 0.61 -5.17
C LEU A 33 -6.90 1.34 -6.51
N HIS A 34 -6.86 0.62 -7.62
CA HIS A 34 -6.87 1.23 -8.94
C HIS A 34 -8.17 1.99 -9.22
N PHE A 35 -9.33 1.39 -8.94
CA PHE A 35 -10.62 2.05 -9.07
C PHE A 35 -10.71 3.29 -8.16
N LEU A 36 -10.34 3.17 -6.88
CA LEU A 36 -10.38 4.29 -5.96
C LEU A 36 -9.44 5.43 -6.38
N HIS A 37 -8.28 5.11 -6.96
CA HIS A 37 -7.38 6.13 -7.48
C HIS A 37 -8.03 6.94 -8.61
N LEU A 38 -8.75 6.27 -9.51
CA LEU A 38 -9.51 6.95 -10.57
C LEU A 38 -10.63 7.83 -10.00
N VAL A 39 -11.34 7.34 -8.97
CA VAL A 39 -12.40 8.11 -8.30
C VAL A 39 -11.86 9.37 -7.63
N VAL A 40 -10.70 9.27 -6.97
CA VAL A 40 -10.09 10.43 -6.29
C VAL A 40 -9.73 11.54 -7.26
N ASP A 41 -9.29 11.20 -8.47
CA ASP A 41 -8.89 12.16 -9.50
C ASP A 41 -10.03 12.56 -10.45
N ASP A 42 -11.25 12.04 -10.25
CA ASP A 42 -12.40 12.33 -11.10
C ASP A 42 -12.98 13.73 -10.80
N ILE A 43 -12.88 14.63 -11.79
CA ILE A 43 -13.40 16.00 -11.71
C ILE A 43 -14.85 16.12 -12.17
N PHE A 44 -15.40 15.10 -12.84
CA PHE A 44 -16.74 15.12 -13.42
C PHE A 44 -17.77 14.51 -12.47
N VAL A 45 -17.37 13.49 -11.70
CA VAL A 45 -18.25 12.79 -10.76
C VAL A 45 -17.82 13.08 -9.33
N SER A 46 -18.72 13.68 -8.55
CA SER A 46 -18.57 13.84 -7.11
C SER A 46 -19.29 12.72 -6.38
N VAL A 47 -18.55 11.92 -5.60
CA VAL A 47 -19.13 10.78 -4.85
C VAL A 47 -19.83 11.21 -3.56
N ASP A 48 -19.47 12.38 -3.02
CA ASP A 48 -20.08 12.98 -1.84
C ASP A 48 -20.23 14.49 -2.05
N LYS A 49 -21.42 15.03 -1.78
CA LYS A 49 -21.73 16.46 -2.00
C LYS A 49 -21.05 17.39 -0.99
N ARG A 50 -20.49 16.86 0.11
CA ARG A 50 -20.00 17.66 1.25
C ARG A 50 -18.48 17.70 1.36
N VAL A 51 -17.80 16.71 0.80
CA VAL A 51 -16.35 16.54 0.92
C VAL A 51 -15.77 16.19 -0.44
N THR A 52 -14.46 16.37 -0.60
CA THR A 52 -13.76 15.95 -1.82
C THR A 52 -13.83 14.43 -2.02
N ASN A 53 -13.67 13.96 -3.26
CA ASN A 53 -13.61 12.52 -3.54
C ASN A 53 -12.49 11.83 -2.74
N TYR A 54 -11.34 12.49 -2.58
CA TYR A 54 -10.25 12.02 -1.72
C TYR A 54 -10.71 11.78 -0.28
N GLU A 55 -11.36 12.78 0.34
CA GLU A 55 -11.83 12.70 1.72
C GLU A 55 -12.92 11.63 1.90
N ALA A 56 -13.84 11.52 0.94
CA ALA A 56 -14.86 10.46 0.94
C ALA A 56 -14.22 9.06 0.87
N VAL A 57 -13.28 8.86 -0.05
CA VAL A 57 -12.54 7.59 -0.19
C VAL A 57 -11.78 7.26 1.09
N LEU A 58 -11.08 8.24 1.67
CA LEU A 58 -10.36 8.04 2.93
C LEU A 58 -11.31 7.62 4.06
N ARG A 59 -12.40 8.37 4.26
CA ARG A 59 -13.39 8.11 5.32
C ARG A 59 -13.98 6.70 5.21
N ASP A 60 -14.34 6.28 3.99
CA ASP A 60 -15.14 5.08 3.79
C ASP A 60 -14.27 3.82 3.62
N PHE A 61 -13.07 3.93 3.05
CA PHE A 61 -12.25 2.75 2.70
C PHE A 61 -11.03 2.53 3.61
N LEU A 62 -10.47 3.57 4.23
CA LEU A 62 -9.36 3.41 5.19
C LEU A 62 -9.68 2.40 6.30
N PRO A 63 -10.81 2.50 7.02
CA PRO A 63 -11.13 1.57 8.10
C PRO A 63 -11.48 0.16 7.61
N ILE A 64 -11.82 -0.01 6.33
CA ILE A 64 -12.12 -1.33 5.75
C ILE A 64 -10.82 -2.05 5.38
N ILE A 65 -9.82 -1.31 4.91
CA ILE A 65 -8.59 -1.89 4.35
C ILE A 65 -7.49 -2.00 5.42
N PHE A 66 -7.36 -1.03 6.34
CA PHE A 66 -6.20 -0.90 7.24
C PHE A 66 -6.51 -0.78 8.73
N LYS A 67 -7.74 -1.07 9.18
CA LYS A 67 -8.07 -0.95 10.60
C LYS A 67 -7.33 -1.99 11.45
N HIS A 68 -6.32 -1.52 12.18
CA HIS A 68 -5.56 -2.34 13.11
C HIS A 68 -5.33 -1.58 14.43
N PRO A 69 -5.69 -2.15 15.59
CA PRO A 69 -5.68 -1.43 16.88
C PRO A 69 -4.28 -0.99 17.35
N LEU A 70 -3.22 -1.60 16.82
CA LEU A 70 -1.82 -1.27 17.17
C LEU A 70 -1.17 -0.25 16.24
N VAL A 71 -1.86 0.23 15.21
CA VAL A 71 -1.31 1.19 14.24
C VAL A 71 -2.04 2.51 14.42
N SER A 72 -1.33 3.62 14.61
CA SER A 72 -1.97 4.93 14.74
C SER A 72 -2.75 5.31 13.48
N ASP A 73 -3.83 6.08 13.63
CA ASP A 73 -4.66 6.51 12.49
C ASP A 73 -3.85 7.28 11.44
N GLU A 74 -2.89 8.10 11.89
CA GLU A 74 -1.96 8.80 11.01
C GLU A 74 -1.11 7.81 10.19
N THR A 75 -0.57 6.77 10.83
CA THR A 75 0.24 5.76 10.13
C THR A 75 -0.61 4.96 9.16
N GLN A 76 -1.85 4.60 9.54
CA GLN A 76 -2.80 3.93 8.64
C GLN A 76 -3.09 4.80 7.41
N LYS A 77 -3.35 6.10 7.62
CA LYS A 77 -3.59 7.05 6.54
C LYS A 77 -2.40 7.15 5.59
N ILE A 78 -1.18 7.33 6.12
CA ILE A 78 0.04 7.42 5.30
C ILE A 78 0.22 6.15 4.45
N LEU A 79 0.00 4.98 5.03
CA LEU A 79 0.10 3.70 4.31
C LEU A 79 -0.97 3.61 3.23
N PHE A 80 -2.21 3.98 3.54
CA PHE A 80 -3.31 3.97 2.58
C PHE A 80 -3.06 4.93 1.41
N ASP A 81 -2.67 6.18 1.68
CA ASP A 81 -2.34 7.17 0.65
C ASP A 81 -1.22 6.66 -0.26
N PHE A 82 -0.18 6.06 0.33
CA PHE A 82 0.92 5.47 -0.42
C PHE A 82 0.43 4.34 -1.35
N LEU A 83 -0.44 3.47 -0.86
CA LEU A 83 -0.98 2.35 -1.64
C LEU A 83 -1.95 2.80 -2.73
N LEU A 84 -2.76 3.82 -2.45
CA LEU A 84 -3.70 4.41 -3.38
C LEU A 84 -2.98 5.12 -4.52
N LEU A 85 -2.10 6.07 -4.18
CA LEU A 85 -1.44 6.96 -5.15
C LEU A 85 -0.24 6.31 -5.87
N LYS A 86 0.30 5.21 -5.32
CA LYS A 86 1.44 4.48 -5.91
C LYS A 86 1.12 3.01 -6.20
N SER A 87 -0.17 2.67 -6.36
CA SER A 87 -0.64 1.30 -6.63
C SER A 87 0.15 0.61 -7.75
N ALA A 88 0.33 1.27 -8.90
CA ALA A 88 1.08 0.69 -10.03
C ALA A 88 2.50 0.25 -9.69
N VAL A 89 3.21 1.01 -8.85
CA VAL A 89 4.58 0.70 -8.43
C VAL A 89 4.58 -0.37 -7.35
N VAL A 90 3.65 -0.28 -6.42
CA VAL A 90 3.59 -1.16 -5.26
C VAL A 90 3.16 -2.58 -5.62
N PHE A 91 2.28 -2.76 -6.59
CA PHE A 91 1.88 -4.11 -7.05
C PHE A 91 2.84 -4.72 -8.08
N ASN A 92 3.79 -3.94 -8.60
CA ASN A 92 4.84 -4.44 -9.47
C ASN A 92 5.99 -5.06 -8.66
N ILE A 93 5.83 -6.31 -8.26
CA ILE A 93 6.77 -7.02 -7.39
C ILE A 93 7.98 -7.52 -8.22
N PRO A 94 9.19 -6.98 -7.99
CA PRO A 94 10.36 -7.37 -8.76
C PRO A 94 10.69 -8.87 -8.64
N PRO A 95 11.18 -9.52 -9.72
CA PRO A 95 11.46 -10.96 -9.72
C PRO A 95 12.42 -11.42 -8.61
N TYR A 96 13.41 -10.60 -8.24
CA TYR A 96 14.35 -10.96 -7.18
C TYR A 96 13.70 -11.00 -5.79
N LEU A 97 12.63 -10.22 -5.53
CA LEU A 97 11.88 -10.32 -4.27
C LEU A 97 11.05 -11.61 -4.19
N GLN A 98 10.60 -12.12 -5.34
CA GLN A 98 9.88 -13.39 -5.42
C GLN A 98 10.82 -14.55 -5.04
N LYS A 99 12.05 -14.54 -5.56
CA LYS A 99 13.10 -15.51 -5.23
C LYS A 99 13.47 -15.53 -3.75
N ILE A 100 13.50 -14.38 -3.08
CA ILE A 100 13.78 -14.28 -1.63
C ILE A 100 12.71 -14.99 -0.80
N LYS A 101 11.44 -14.90 -1.20
CA LYS A 101 10.37 -15.64 -0.50
C LYS A 101 10.48 -17.14 -0.76
N GLU A 102 10.74 -17.53 -2.01
CA GLU A 102 10.89 -18.94 -2.42
C GLU A 102 12.09 -19.60 -1.72
N SER A 103 13.15 -18.86 -1.42
CA SER A 103 14.31 -19.37 -0.69
C SER A 103 14.09 -19.54 0.82
N GLY A 104 12.89 -19.24 1.35
CA GLY A 104 12.59 -19.37 2.77
C GLY A 104 13.36 -18.40 3.66
N LEU A 105 13.96 -17.35 3.08
CA LEU A 105 14.66 -16.32 3.85
C LEU A 105 13.64 -15.55 4.70
N HIS A 106 13.57 -15.91 5.98
CA HIS A 106 12.74 -15.21 6.96
C HIS A 106 13.13 -13.72 6.98
N PHE A 107 12.11 -12.85 7.05
CA PHE A 107 12.17 -11.38 7.10
C PHE A 107 13.31 -10.80 7.98
N ALA A 108 13.78 -11.55 8.98
CA ALA A 108 14.85 -11.19 9.90
C ALA A 108 16.20 -10.88 9.22
N ILE A 109 16.53 -11.48 8.07
CA ILE A 109 17.87 -11.30 7.46
C ILE A 109 17.93 -10.04 6.58
N LEU A 110 16.83 -9.65 5.93
CA LEU A 110 16.79 -8.45 5.08
C LEU A 110 16.80 -7.14 5.87
N PHE A 111 16.38 -7.20 7.14
CA PHE A 111 16.41 -6.09 8.08
C PHE A 111 17.51 -6.31 9.14
N GLN A 112 18.72 -6.74 8.80
CA GLN A 112 19.82 -6.60 9.75
C GLN A 112 20.07 -5.10 10.03
N TRP A 113 19.46 -4.64 11.12
CA TRP A 113 19.69 -3.37 11.77
C TRP A 113 21.15 -3.31 12.22
N LYS A 114 21.94 -2.45 11.59
CA LYS A 114 23.02 -1.77 12.32
C LYS A 114 22.41 -0.49 12.87
N ILE A 115 22.01 -0.55 14.13
CA ILE A 115 21.95 0.63 15.01
C ILE A 115 23.37 1.17 15.14
#